data_AF-I7CA35-F1
#
_entry.id   AF-I7CA35-F1
#
_cell.length_a   1.000
_cell.length_b   1.000
_cell.length_c   1.000
_cell.angle_alpha   90.00
_cell.angle_beta   90.00
_cell.angle_gamma   90.00
#
_symmetry.space_group_name_H-M   'P 1'
#
loop_
_entity.id
_entity.type
_entity.pdbx_description
1 polymer ?
#
loop_
_entity_poly.entity_id
_entity_poly.type
_entity_poly.pdbx_seq_one_letter_code
_entity_poly.pdbx_strand_id
1 'polypeptide(L)' 'MLNLPAAWLAELNDQTELQADPYGRALVLNEMAYAAHRRQEISDEDLTEMLELADAGREWALLED' A
#
# COMPACT_ATOMS: atom_id res chain seq x y z
N MET A 1 8.64 -13.43 8.03
CA MET A 1 7.70 -12.51 8.70
C MET A 1 7.86 -11.20 7.97
N LEU A 2 6.78 -10.70 7.35
CA LEU A 2 6.80 -9.43 6.63
C LEU A 2 7.12 -8.31 7.61
N ASN A 3 8.05 -7.42 7.24
CA ASN A 3 8.41 -6.26 8.05
C ASN A 3 7.96 -4.98 7.34
N LEU A 4 6.65 -4.77 7.29
CA LEU A 4 6.06 -3.67 6.54
C LEU A 4 6.21 -2.34 7.29
N PRO A 5 6.58 -1.25 6.60
CA PRO A 5 6.72 0.07 7.23
C PRO A 5 5.41 0.54 7.88
N ALA A 6 5.47 0.98 9.13
CA ALA A 6 4.27 1.39 9.89
C ALA A 6 3.50 2.54 9.24
N ALA A 7 4.20 3.49 8.62
CA ALA A 7 3.56 4.60 7.90
C ALA A 7 2.78 4.09 6.67
N TRP A 8 3.32 3.12 5.94
CA TRP A 8 2.63 2.51 4.81
C TRP A 8 1.39 1.74 5.26
N LEU A 9 1.48 1.00 6.37
CA LEU A 9 0.33 0.33 6.96
C LEU A 9 -0.74 1.32 7.42
N ALA A 10 -0.36 2.50 7.94
CA ALA A 10 -1.33 3.52 8.33
C ALA A 10 -2.12 4.02 7.12
N GLU A 11 -1.45 4.27 5.99
CA GLU A 11 -2.12 4.68 4.75
C GLU A 11 -3.03 3.59 4.18
N LEU A 12 -2.61 2.32 4.21
CA LEU A 12 -3.44 1.20 3.75
C LEU A 12 -4.68 1.00 4.63
N ASN A 13 -4.54 1.23 5.94
CA ASN A 13 -5.63 1.06 6.89
C ASN A 13 -6.58 2.27 6.95
N ASP A 14 -6.26 3.39 6.28
CA ASP A 14 -7.18 4.52 6.15
C ASP A 14 -8.23 4.23 5.08
N GLN A 15 -9.18 3.37 5.46
CA GLN A 15 -10.28 2.93 4.61
C GLN A 15 -11.15 4.08 4.10
N THR A 16 -11.29 5.16 4.88
CA THR A 16 -12.10 6.32 4.50
C THR A 16 -11.47 7.01 3.30
N GLU A 17 -10.17 7.28 3.38
CA GLU A 17 -9.43 7.90 2.28
C GLU A 17 -9.27 6.94 1.08
N LEU A 18 -9.11 5.63 1.34
CA LEU A 18 -9.05 4.62 0.28
C LEU A 18 -10.34 4.57 -0.55
N GLN A 19 -11.50 4.66 0.08
CA GLN A 19 -12.79 4.75 -0.61
C GLN A 19 -12.97 6.08 -1.36
N ALA A 20 -12.50 7.19 -0.78
CA ALA A 20 -12.62 8.51 -1.37
C ALA A 20 -11.80 8.67 -2.66
N ASP A 21 -10.61 8.07 -2.73
CA ASP A 21 -9.74 8.08 -3.93
C ASP A 21 -8.97 6.75 -4.09
N PRO A 22 -9.62 5.67 -4.55
CA PRO A 22 -8.99 4.34 -4.62
C PRO A 22 -7.73 4.32 -5.49
N TYR A 23 -7.77 4.97 -6.64
CA TYR A 23 -6.65 4.99 -7.57
C TYR A 23 -5.50 5.86 -7.07
N GLY A 24 -5.79 7.05 -6.52
CA GLY A 24 -4.78 7.93 -5.98
C GLY A 24 -4.09 7.34 -4.75
N ARG A 25 -4.85 6.72 -3.84
CA ARG A 25 -4.25 6.06 -2.66
C ARG A 25 -3.43 4.83 -3.02
N ALA A 26 -3.83 4.04 -4.02
CA ALA A 26 -3.00 2.94 -4.53
C ALA A 26 -1.67 3.44 -5.12
N LEU A 27 -1.68 4.57 -5.83
CA LEU A 27 -0.45 5.18 -6.34
C LEU A 27 0.48 5.61 -5.20
N VAL A 28 -0.06 6.27 -4.16
CA VAL A 28 0.71 6.67 -2.97
C VAL A 28 1.34 5.46 -2.27
N LEU A 29 0.56 4.39 -2.07
CA LEU A 29 1.05 3.15 -1.46
C LEU A 29 2.18 2.52 -2.28
N ASN A 30 2.07 2.51 -3.61
CA ASN A 30 3.12 2.01 -4.50
C ASN A 30 4.40 2.87 -4.41
N GLU A 31 4.26 4.20 -4.42
CA GLU A 31 5.39 5.12 -4.28
C GLU A 31 6.13 4.94 -2.96
N MET A 32 5.38 4.77 -1.87
CA MET A 32 5.93 4.49 -0.54
C MET A 32 6.67 3.14 -0.50
N ALA A 33 6.12 2.10 -1.11
CA ALA A 33 6.76 0.78 -1.19
C ALA A 33 8.09 0.86 -1.95
N TYR A 34 8.10 1.49 -3.13
CA TYR A 34 9.33 1.69 -3.88
C TYR A 34 10.32 2.60 -3.15
N ALA A 35 9.85 3.62 -2.41
CA ALA A 35 10.74 4.47 -1.63
C ALA A 35 11.42 3.71 -0.49
N ALA A 36 10.67 2.88 0.25
CA ALA A 36 11.22 2.03 1.31
C ALA A 36 12.23 1.01 0.76
N HIS A 37 11.90 0.38 -0.38
CA HIS A 37 12.80 -0.55 -1.05
C HIS A 37 14.11 0.10 -1.51
N ARG A 38 14.03 1.29 -2.13
CA ARG A 38 15.24 2.06 -2.51
C ARG A 38 16.10 2.45 -1.31
N ARG A 39 15.50 2.65 -0.14
CA ARG A 39 16.22 2.90 1.13
C ARG A 39 16.73 1.62 1.80
N GLN A 40 16.48 0.45 1.18
CA GLN A 40 16.83 -0.87 1.70
C GLN A 40 16.17 -1.16 3.06
N GLU A 41 15.01 -0.57 3.32
CA GLU A 41 14.23 -0.78 4.56
C GLU A 41 13.43 -2.08 4.53
N ILE A 42 13.14 -2.59 3.33
CA ILE A 42 12.34 -3.78 3.05
C ILE A 42 13.01 -4.65 2.00
N SER A 43 12.69 -5.94 1.98
CA SER A 43 13.21 -6.89 0.98
C SER A 43 12.45 -6.82 -0.35
N ASP A 44 12.94 -7.54 -1.37
CA ASP A 44 12.20 -7.72 -2.64
C ASP A 44 10.87 -8.46 -2.43
N GLU A 45 10.83 -9.40 -1.47
CA GLU A 45 9.62 -10.13 -1.08
C GLU A 45 8.60 -9.19 -0.43
N ASP A 46 9.05 -8.37 0.54
CA ASP A 46 8.19 -7.36 1.17
C ASP A 46 7.69 -6.31 0.15
N LEU A 47 8.54 -5.90 -0.81
CA LEU A 47 8.11 -4.97 -1.87
C LEU A 47 6.97 -5.58 -2.69
N THR A 48 7.10 -6.84 -3.09
CA THR A 48 6.07 -7.53 -3.90
C THR A 48 4.75 -7.59 -3.13
N GLU A 49 4.80 -8.00 -1.86
CA GLU A 49 3.63 -8.05 -0.99
C GLU A 49 2.98 -6.67 -0.84
N MET A 50 3.75 -5.60 -0.64
CA MET A 50 3.20 -4.25 -0.53
C MET A 50 2.48 -3.81 -1.80
N LEU A 51 3.00 -4.14 -2.99
CA LEU A 51 2.34 -3.81 -4.25
C LEU A 51 1.05 -4.61 -4.44
N GLU A 52 1.04 -5.90 -4.07
CA GLU A 52 -0.15 -6.76 -4.12
C GLU A 52 -1.24 -6.27 -3.16
N LEU A 53 -0.87 -5.90 -1.93
CA LEU A 53 -1.80 -5.35 -0.95
C LEU A 53 -2.35 -3.97 -1.34
N ALA A 54 -1.54 -3.13 -1.99
CA ALA A 54 -1.99 -1.84 -2.52
C ALA A 54 -3.03 -2.02 -3.63
N ASP A 55 -2.81 -3.00 -4.52
CA ASP A 55 -3.76 -3.34 -5.58
C ASP A 55 -5.05 -3.95 -5.01
N ALA A 56 -4.93 -4.87 -4.05
CA ALA A 56 -6.07 -5.45 -3.34
C ALA A 56 -6.89 -4.42 -2.57
N GLY A 57 -6.22 -3.45 -1.93
CA GLY A 57 -6.88 -2.33 -1.26
C GLY A 57 -7.71 -1.49 -2.23
N ARG A 58 -7.13 -1.16 -3.40
CA ARG A 58 -7.86 -0.45 -4.47
C ARG A 58 -9.08 -1.24 -4.93
N GLU A 59 -8.93 -2.54 -5.18
CA GLU A 59 -10.05 -3.39 -5.63
C GLU A 59 -11.16 -3.45 -4.57
N TRP A 60 -10.80 -3.62 -3.30
CA TRP A 60 -11.75 -3.57 -2.20
C TRP A 60 -12.51 -2.23 -2.16
N ALA A 61 -11.79 -1.11 -2.24
CA ALA A 61 -12.40 0.23 -2.18
C ALA A 61 -13.31 0.54 -3.38
N LEU A 62 -13.08 -0.10 -4.55
CA LEU A 62 -13.97 0.01 -5.71
C LEU A 62 -15.23 -0.86 -5.60
N LEU A 63 -15.24 -1.85 -4.70
CA LEU A 63 -16.35 -2.77 -4.48
C LEU A 63 -17.22 -2.40 -3.27
N GLU A 64 -16.70 -1.60 -2.35
CA GLU A 64 -17.42 -1.14 -1.16
C GLU A 64 -18.31 0.08 -1.53
N ASP A 65 -19.64 -0.07 -1.34
CA ASP A 65 -20.69 0.93 -1.64
C ASP A 65 -20.93 1.93 -0.48
#